data_AF-A0A3E2X1I9-F1
#
_entry.id   AF-A0A3E2X1I9-F1
#
_cell.length_a   1.000
_cell.length_b   1.000
_cell.length_c   1.000
_cell.angle_alpha   90.00
_cell.angle_beta   90.00
_cell.angle_gamma   90.00
#
_symmetry.space_group_name_H-M   'P 1'
#
loop_
_entity.id
_entity.type
_entity.pdbx_description
1 polymer ?
#
loop_
_entity_poly.entity_id
_entity_poly.type
_entity_poly.pdbx_seq_one_letter_code
_entity_poly.pdbx_strand_id
1 'polypeptide(L)' 'MYIGVNVEAGKKVPEEDSFSYACDRCRFGDLEMKETFLEIAKHAENMEDFTETLVGWFYSGNWVKEEN' A
#
# COMPACT_ATOMS: atom_id res chain seq x y z
N MET A 1 -10.69 -6.81 -2.61
CA MET A 1 -9.41 -7.50 -2.97
C MET A 1 -8.62 -6.60 -3.90
N TYR A 2 -7.28 -6.57 -3.83
CA TYR A 2 -6.45 -5.78 -4.74
C TYR A 2 -5.80 -6.67 -5.80
N ILE A 3 -6.01 -6.31 -7.08
CA ILE A 3 -5.48 -7.02 -8.24
C ILE A 3 -4.44 -6.11 -8.90
N GLY A 4 -3.20 -6.60 -8.98
CA GLY A 4 -2.12 -5.86 -9.62
C GLY A 4 -2.33 -5.81 -11.13
N VAL A 5 -2.07 -4.65 -11.72
CA VAL A 5 -2.09 -4.40 -13.17
C VAL A 5 -0.71 -3.90 -13.63
N ASN A 6 -0.46 -3.87 -14.95
CA ASN A 6 0.82 -3.44 -15.52
C ASN A 6 2.04 -4.15 -14.91
N VAL A 7 2.91 -3.41 -14.24
CA VAL A 7 4.13 -3.92 -13.59
C VAL A 7 3.84 -4.85 -12.40
N GLU A 8 2.63 -4.78 -11.84
CA GLU A 8 2.15 -5.64 -10.76
C GLU A 8 1.21 -6.76 -11.29
N ALA A 9 1.08 -6.92 -12.61
CA ALA A 9 0.19 -7.90 -13.22
C ALA A 9 0.44 -9.34 -12.71
N GLY A 10 -0.65 -10.02 -12.35
CA GLY A 10 -0.62 -11.38 -11.80
C GLY A 10 -0.56 -11.46 -10.29
N LYS A 11 -0.36 -10.32 -9.59
CA LYS A 11 -0.43 -10.28 -8.12
C LYS A 11 -1.85 -10.04 -7.64
N LYS A 12 -2.14 -10.64 -6.49
CA LYS A 12 -3.45 -10.65 -5.84
C LYS A 12 -3.24 -10.52 -4.35
N VAL A 13 -3.79 -9.48 -3.74
CA VAL A 13 -3.65 -9.20 -2.31
C VAL A 13 -5.05 -9.08 -1.69
N PRO A 14 -5.40 -9.93 -0.70
CA PRO A 14 -6.62 -9.76 0.10
C PRO A 14 -6.66 -8.39 0.77
N GLU A 15 -7.86 -7.87 1.05
CA GLU A 15 -7.97 -6.57 1.73
C GLU A 15 -7.39 -6.61 3.15
N GLU A 16 -7.58 -7.74 3.85
CA GLU A 16 -7.01 -8.01 5.18
C GLU A 16 -5.47 -7.98 5.19
N ASP A 17 -4.83 -8.40 4.09
CA ASP A 17 -3.37 -8.42 3.93
C ASP A 17 -2.83 -7.15 3.25
N SER A 18 -3.69 -6.21 2.87
CA SER A 18 -3.30 -5.07 2.05
C SER A 18 -2.26 -4.19 2.74
N PHE A 19 -2.42 -3.97 4.05
CA PHE A 19 -1.52 -3.19 4.88
C PHE A 19 -0.16 -3.87 5.09
N SER A 20 -0.15 -5.16 5.45
CA SER A 20 1.09 -5.92 5.68
C SER A 20 1.92 -6.00 4.40
N TYR A 21 1.27 -6.24 3.26
CA TYR A 21 1.92 -6.22 1.96
C TYR A 21 2.52 -4.85 1.62
N ALA A 22 1.77 -3.75 1.82
CA ALA A 22 2.28 -2.40 1.57
C ALA A 22 3.51 -2.07 2.45
N CYS A 23 3.49 -2.45 3.73
CA CYS A 23 4.62 -2.27 4.64
C CYS A 23 5.88 -3.00 4.17
N ASP A 24 5.76 -4.29 3.81
CA ASP A 24 6.89 -5.08 3.32
C ASP A 24 7.45 -4.50 2.02
N ARG A 25 6.58 -4.07 1.11
CA ARG A 25 7.00 -3.44 -0.15
C ARG A 25 7.73 -2.12 0.08
N CYS A 26 7.28 -1.28 1.01
CA CYS A 26 7.99 -0.04 1.36
C CYS A 26 9.35 -0.33 2.01
N ARG A 27 9.44 -1.34 2.88
CA ARG A 27 10.69 -1.73 3.55
C ARG A 27 11.78 -2.14 2.56
N PHE A 28 11.42 -2.89 1.52
CA PHE A 28 12.36 -3.37 0.50
C PHE A 28 12.38 -2.54 -0.79
N GLY A 29 11.55 -1.49 -0.86
CA GLY A 29 11.44 -0.59 -1.99
C GLY A 29 12.63 0.34 -2.16
N ASP A 30 12.49 1.23 -3.13
CA ASP A 30 13.43 2.32 -3.39
C ASP A 30 13.41 3.38 -2.27
N LEU A 31 14.26 4.40 -2.41
CA LEU A 31 14.36 5.47 -1.42
C LEU A 31 13.05 6.29 -1.35
N GLU A 32 12.41 6.55 -2.49
CA GLU A 32 11.17 7.32 -2.57
C GLU A 32 10.05 6.63 -1.78
N MET A 33 9.84 5.33 -1.97
CA MET A 33 8.85 4.57 -1.20
C MET A 33 9.11 4.60 0.30
N LYS A 34 10.38 4.53 0.72
CA LYS A 34 10.75 4.59 2.14
C LYS A 34 10.50 5.96 2.74
N GLU A 35 10.83 7.03 2.01
CA GLU A 35 10.59 8.40 2.43
C GLU A 35 9.10 8.69 2.53
N THR A 36 8.30 8.29 1.53
CA THR A 36 6.84 8.43 1.58
C THR A 36 6.23 7.64 2.72
N PHE A 37 6.68 6.41 2.98
CA PHE A 37 6.23 5.62 4.13
C PHE A 37 6.48 6.35 5.46
N LEU A 38 7.68 6.91 5.64
CA LEU A 38 8.02 7.67 6.85
C LEU A 38 7.24 8.98 6.96
N GLU A 39 6.97 9.64 5.84
CA GLU A 39 6.15 10.84 5.81
C GLU A 39 4.71 10.53 6.23
N ILE A 40 4.10 9.47 5.69
CA ILE A 40 2.77 9.01 6.07
C ILE A 40 2.73 8.65 7.56
N ALA A 41 3.70 7.88 8.05
CA ALA A 41 3.79 7.49 9.46
C ALA A 41 3.96 8.69 10.41
N LYS A 42 4.64 9.75 9.95
CA LYS A 42 4.87 10.97 10.75
C LYS A 42 3.62 11.84 10.87
N HIS A 43 2.77 11.86 9.84
CA HIS A 43 1.55 12.68 9.82
C HIS A 43 0.32 11.92 10.31
N ALA A 44 0.42 10.60 10.47
CA ALA A 44 -0.69 9.81 10.94
C ALA A 44 -1.06 10.13 12.40
N GLU A 45 -2.35 10.35 12.64
CA GLU A 45 -2.85 10.64 13.99
C GLU A 45 -2.93 9.36 14.85
N ASN A 46 -3.19 8.23 14.21
CA ASN A 46 -3.32 6.93 14.86
C ASN A 46 -3.04 5.79 13.85
N MET A 47 -3.11 4.54 14.33
CA MET A 47 -2.81 3.36 13.50
C MET A 47 -3.82 3.15 12.37
N GLU A 48 -5.08 3.51 12.56
CA GLU A 48 -6.15 3.39 11.56
C GLU A 48 -5.90 4.38 10.42
N ASP A 49 -5.69 5.65 10.75
CA ASP A 49 -5.34 6.72 9.81
C ASP A 49 -4.05 6.42 9.03
N PHE A 50 -3.03 5.88 9.72
CA PHE A 50 -1.82 5.39 9.06
C PHE A 50 -2.11 4.28 8.05
N THR A 51 -2.92 3.31 8.45
CA THR A 51 -3.27 2.15 7.62
C THR A 51 -4.03 2.58 6.37
N GLU A 52 -5.07 3.40 6.54
CA GLU A 52 -5.89 3.90 5.43
C GLU A 52 -5.08 4.75 4.46
N THR A 53 -4.24 5.67 4.96
CA THR A 53 -3.42 6.54 4.12
C THR A 53 -2.35 5.74 3.37
N LEU A 54 -1.67 4.80 4.04
CA LEU A 54 -0.63 3.98 3.40
C LEU A 54 -1.22 3.06 2.33
N VAL A 55 -2.32 2.36 2.64
CA VAL A 55 -2.99 1.47 1.67
C VAL A 55 -3.54 2.29 0.51
N GLY A 56 -4.22 3.41 0.80
CA GLY A 56 -4.76 4.30 -0.23
C GLY A 56 -3.68 4.80 -1.19
N TRP A 57 -2.54 5.26 -0.68
CA TRP A 57 -1.42 5.67 -1.50
C TRP A 57 -0.81 4.51 -2.30
N PHE A 58 -0.48 3.39 -1.65
CA PHE A 58 0.23 2.28 -2.29
C PHE A 58 -0.59 1.63 -3.43
N TYR A 59 -1.89 1.45 -3.21
CA TYR A 59 -2.79 0.83 -4.20
C TYR A 59 -3.44 1.84 -5.16
N SER A 60 -3.11 3.14 -5.07
CA SER A 60 -3.62 4.16 -6.01
C SER A 60 -3.07 4.04 -7.44
N GLY A 61 -1.95 3.32 -7.62
CA GLY A 61 -1.26 3.21 -8.88
C GLY A 61 -1.67 1.97 -9.69
N ASN A 62 -0.72 1.03 -9.80
CA ASN A 62 -0.85 -0.16 -10.63
C ASN A 62 -1.72 -1.26 -9.99
N TRP A 63 -2.80 -0.89 -9.32
CA TRP A 63 -3.70 -1.81 -8.64
C TRP A 63 -5.16 -1.45 -8.90
N VAL A 64 -6.00 -2.47 -9.00
CA VAL A 64 -7.45 -2.34 -9.09
C VAL A 64 -8.06 -2.99 -7.87
N LYS A 65 -8.92 -2.25 -7.16
CA LYS A 65 -9.75 -2.83 -6.11
C LYS A 65 -10.91 -3.56 -6.77
N GLU A 66 -10.95 -4.88 -6.62
CA GLU A 66 -12.12 -5.68 -6.95
C GLU A 66 -13.20 -5.38 -5.91
N GLU A 67 -14.23 -4.66 -6.35
CA GLU A 67 -15.50 -4.50 -5.63
C GLU A 67 -16.27 -5.82 -5.79
N ASN A 68 -16.54 -6.48 -4.67
CA ASN A 68 -17.28 -7.73 -4.63
C ASN A 68 -18.78 -7.47 -4.47
#